data_AF-A0A3N5L5I9-F1
#
_entry.id   AF-A0A3N5L5I9-F1
#
_cell.length_a   1.000
_cell.length_b   1.000
_cell.length_c   1.000
_cell.angle_alpha   90.00
_cell.angle_beta   90.00
_cell.angle_gamma   90.00
#
_symmetry.space_group_name_H-M   'P 1'
#
loop_
_entity.id
_entity.type
_entity.pdbx_description
1 polymer ?
#
loop_
_entity_poly.entity_id
_entity_poly.type
_entity_poly.pdbx_seq_one_letter_code
_entity_poly.pdbx_strand_id
1 'polypeptide(L)' 'EITDVVDRSGIAIRSGHMYAYRLCEALGLDPADGVVRVSLLHYNTREEIDRLIQVLDEAL' A
#
# COMPACT_ATOMS: atom_id res chain seq x y z
N GLU A 1 -5.21 -9.26 1.90
CA GLU A 1 -5.53 -9.02 3.32
C GLU A 1 -5.44 -7.54 3.69
N ILE A 2 -4.24 -6.94 3.82
CA ILE A 2 -4.10 -5.51 4.17
C ILE A 2 -4.90 -4.61 3.22
N THR A 3 -4.80 -4.84 1.91
CA THR A 3 -5.55 -4.07 0.90
C THR A 3 -7.06 -4.20 1.06
N ASP A 4 -7.56 -5.37 1.47
CA ASP A 4 -8.99 -5.63 1.62
C ASP A 4 -9.56 -4.95 2.88
N VAL A 5 -8.75 -4.84 3.94
CA VAL A 5 -9.10 -4.09 5.15
C VAL A 5 -9.15 -2.60 4.84
N VAL A 6 -8.13 -2.07 4.16
CA VAL A 6 -8.03 -0.64 3.82
C VAL A 6 -9.12 -0.21 2.84
N ASP A 7 -9.47 -1.05 1.85
CA ASP A 7 -10.51 -0.75 0.86
C ASP A 7 -11.90 -0.49 1.50
N ARG A 8 -12.23 -1.20 2.58
CA ARG A 8 -13.48 -1.01 3.34
C ARG A 8 -13.60 0.37 3.99
N SER A 9 -12.49 1.05 4.21
CA SER A 9 -12.45 2.42 4.73
C SER A 9 -12.61 3.49 3.63
N GLY A 10 -12.77 3.09 2.36
CA GLY A 10 -12.80 4.01 1.22
C GLY A 10 -11.44 4.64 0.95
N ILE A 11 -10.35 3.90 1.19
CA ILE A 11 -8.97 4.31 0.85
C ILE A 11 -8.41 3.31 -0.15
N ALA A 12 -7.88 3.80 -1.27
CA ALA A 12 -7.33 2.94 -2.31
C ALA A 12 -5.80 2.82 -2.19
N ILE A 13 -5.34 1.60 -1.94
CA ILE A 13 -3.92 1.20 -1.99
C ILE A 13 -3.77 -0.03 -2.89
N ARG A 14 -2.55 -0.39 -3.28
CA ARG A 14 -2.30 -1.58 -4.12
C ARG A 14 -1.22 -2.47 -3.52
N SER A 15 -1.36 -3.79 -3.72
CA SER A 15 -0.36 -4.81 -3.41
C SER A 15 0.18 -5.50 -4.67
N GLY A 16 1.35 -6.14 -4.55
CA GLY A 16 2.03 -6.88 -5.63
C GLY A 16 3.40 -6.30 -5.98
N HIS A 17 3.95 -6.64 -7.15
CA HIS A 17 5.29 -6.20 -7.56
C HIS A 17 5.32 -4.90 -8.39
N MET A 18 4.17 -4.30 -8.71
CA MET A 18 4.04 -3.02 -9.46
C MET A 18 4.88 -2.91 -10.74
N TYR A 19 4.92 -3.97 -11.56
CA TYR A 19 5.79 -4.06 -12.74
C TYR A 19 7.30 -3.91 -12.45
N ALA A 20 7.71 -3.90 -11.19
CA ALA A 20 9.09 -3.79 -10.71
C ALA A 20 9.68 -5.15 -10.29
N TYR A 21 9.37 -6.21 -11.04
CA TYR A 21 9.73 -7.59 -10.71
C TYR A 21 11.23 -7.76 -10.39
N ARG A 22 12.11 -7.27 -11.27
CA ARG A 22 13.57 -7.37 -11.08
C ARG A 22 14.08 -6.55 -9.88
N LEU A 23 13.38 -5.48 -9.51
CA LEU A 23 13.72 -4.70 -8.32
C LEU A 23 13.36 -5.48 -7.06
N CYS A 24 12.19 -6.14 -7.02
CA CYS A 24 11.82 -7.04 -5.93
C CYS A 24 12.90 -8.12 -5.73
N GLU A 25 13.32 -8.80 -6.82
CA GLU A 25 14.39 -9.80 -6.76
C GLU A 25 15.71 -9.22 -6.24
N ALA A 26 16.13 -8.05 -6.75
CA ALA A 26 17.38 -7.40 -6.33
C ALA A 26 17.37 -6.97 -4.85
N LEU A 27 16.20 -6.70 -4.28
CA LEU A 27 16.00 -6.36 -2.86
C LEU A 27 15.74 -7.57 -1.97
N GLY A 28 15.70 -8.79 -2.54
CA GLY A 28 15.41 -10.02 -1.79
C GLY A 28 13.95 -10.16 -1.37
N LEU A 29 13.03 -9.46 -2.04
CA LEU A 29 11.58 -9.56 -1.82
C LEU A 29 10.99 -10.63 -2.76
N ASP A 30 10.06 -11.43 -2.27
CA ASP A 30 9.33 -12.38 -3.10
C ASP A 30 8.42 -11.62 -4.09
N PRO A 31 8.62 -11.71 -5.42
CA PRO A 31 7.76 -11.02 -6.38
C PRO A 31 6.31 -11.53 -6.43
N ALA A 32 6.04 -12.75 -5.93
CA ALA A 32 4.69 -13.31 -5.85
C ALA A 32 3.86 -12.67 -4.73
N ASP A 33 4.52 -12.30 -3.62
CA ASP A 33 3.92 -11.56 -2.51
C ASP A 33 3.95 -10.04 -2.79
N GLY A 34 5.13 -9.55 -3.18
CA GLY A 34 5.37 -8.17 -3.57
C GLY A 34 5.45 -7.21 -2.39
N VAL A 35 4.86 -6.02 -2.55
CA VAL A 35 4.84 -4.96 -1.53
C VAL A 35 3.48 -4.28 -1.51
N VAL A 36 3.19 -3.55 -0.44
CA VAL A 36 2.08 -2.58 -0.41
C VAL A 36 2.59 -1.21 -0.85
N ARG A 37 1.88 -0.55 -1.76
CA ARG A 37 2.21 0.79 -2.25
C ARG A 37 1.06 1.77 -2.04
N VAL A 38 1.35 2.83 -1.30
CA VAL A 38 0.53 4.04 -1.18
C VAL A 38 1.07 5.07 -2.18
N SER A 39 0.23 5.51 -3.13
CA SER A 39 0.66 6.41 -4.21
C SER A 39 0.02 7.79 -4.02
N LEU A 40 0.65 8.63 -3.21
CA LEU A 40 0.18 10.00 -2.95
C LEU A 40 0.45 10.92 -4.16
N LEU A 41 -0.43 11.88 -4.35
CA LEU A 41 -0.38 12.91 -5.37
C LEU A 41 -0.55 14.30 -4.73
N HIS A 42 -0.34 15.35 -5.53
CA HIS A 42 -0.34 16.74 -5.06
C HIS A 42 -1.68 17.23 -4.50
N TYR A 43 -2.76 16.49 -4.74
CA TYR A 43 -4.10 16.79 -4.24
C TYR A 43 -4.45 16.04 -2.95
N ASN A 44 -3.58 15.16 -2.47
CA ASN A 44 -3.81 14.50 -1.18
C ASN A 44 -3.60 15.48 -0.03
N THR A 45 -4.40 15.33 1.02
CA THR A 45 -4.29 16.17 2.23
C THR A 45 -3.64 15.44 3.39
N ARG A 46 -3.25 16.18 4.43
CA ARG A 46 -2.69 15.57 5.66
C ARG A 46 -3.73 14.72 6.38
N GLU A 47 -4.97 15.18 6.40
CA GLU A 47 -6.10 14.49 7.03
C GLU A 47 -6.38 13.14 6.35
N GLU A 48 -6.23 13.05 5.02
CA GLU A 48 -6.33 11.78 4.29
C GLU A 48 -5.19 10.81 4.67
N ILE A 49 -3.97 11.34 4.86
CA ILE A 49 -2.81 10.54 5.27
C ILE A 49 -2.97 10.06 6.72
N ASP A 50 -3.40 10.92 7.63
CA ASP A 50 -3.63 10.56 9.03
C ASP A 50 -4.71 9.47 9.15
N ARG A 51 -5.78 9.58 8.36
CA ARG A 51 -6.83 8.56 8.28
C ARG A 51 -6.30 7.23 7.73
N LEU A 52 -5.44 7.27 6.71
CA LEU A 52 -4.79 6.07 6.19
C LEU A 52 -3.92 5.39 7.26
N ILE A 53 -3.13 6.16 8.01
CA ILE A 53 -2.27 5.62 9.07
C ILE A 53 -3.12 4.91 10.14
N GLN A 54 -4.21 5.53 10.58
CA GLN A 54 -5.13 4.92 11.56
C GLN A 54 -5.68 3.57 11.06
N VAL A 55 -6.11 3.50 9.80
CA VAL A 55 -6.63 2.25 9.23
C VAL A 55 -5.54 1.19 9.09
N LEU A 56 -4.29 1.58 8.79
CA LEU A 56 -3.15 0.66 8.74
C LEU A 56 -2.79 0.13 10.13
N ASP A 57 -2.82 0.96 11.18
CA ASP A 57 -2.58 0.55 12.56
C ASP A 57 -3.60 -0.48 13.06
N GLU A 58 -4.85 -0.43 12.56
CA GLU A 58 -5.88 -1.43 12.86
C GLU A 58 -5.72 -2.73 12.06
N ALA A 59 -5.03 -2.67 10.91
CA ALA A 59 -4.87 -3.80 9.99
C ALA A 59 -3.59 -4.63 10.21
N LEU A 60 -2.66 -4.14 11.04
CA LEU A 60 -1.36 -4.74 11.37
C LEU A 60 -1.35 -5.32 12.78
#